data_AF-A0A2P6SEA2-F1
#
_entry.id   AF-A0A2P6SEA2-F1
#
_cell.length_a   1.000
_cell.length_b   1.000
_cell.length_c   1.000
_cell.angle_alpha   90.00
_cell.angle_beta   90.00
_cell.angle_gamma   90.00
#
_symmetry.space_group_name_H-M   'P 1'
#
loop_
_entity.id
_entity.type
_entity.pdbx_description
1 polymer ?
#
loop_
_entity_poly.entity_id
_entity_poly.type
_entity_poly.pdbx_seq_one_letter_code
_entity_poly.pdbx_strand_id
1 'polypeptide(L)'
;MLAPLALELEEERRNEQEQLIRDYDLWDDTAESNEVLAKLADSVRVVDALRDLTYKAKEAKLITQLAEIYAINYGLFRKAYDASLDMSKILNKYEISKLLKGPYDMEGALIIKAGGTGYPEEFIVCTILGRN
;
A
#
# COMPACT_ATOMS: atom_id res chain seq x y z
N MET A 1 13.02 10.62 -20.50
CA MET A 1 13.25 9.16 -20.46
C MET A 1 14.29 8.86 -21.52
N LEU A 2 15.51 8.49 -21.15
CA LEU A 2 16.61 8.26 -22.11
C LEU A 2 16.60 6.84 -22.71
N ALA A 3 16.01 5.87 -22.01
CA ALA A 3 15.99 4.46 -22.44
C ALA A 3 15.25 4.20 -23.77
N PRO A 4 14.08 4.80 -24.06
CA PRO A 4 13.40 4.58 -25.34
C PRO A 4 14.19 5.16 -26.52
N LEU A 5 14.79 6.34 -26.35
CA LEU A 5 15.61 6.99 -27.37
C LEU A 5 16.90 6.20 -27.63
N ALA A 6 17.53 5.67 -26.58
CA ALA A 6 18.70 4.81 -26.72
C ALA A 6 18.38 3.49 -27.43
N LEU A 7 17.20 2.91 -27.17
CA LEU A 7 16.74 1.70 -27.86
C LEU A 7 16.52 1.96 -29.35
N GLU A 8 15.85 3.05 -29.72
CA GLU A 8 15.60 3.43 -31.11
C GLU A 8 16.91 3.61 -31.89
N LEU A 9 17.88 4.32 -31.33
CA LEU A 9 19.20 4.53 -31.95
C LEU A 9 19.99 3.22 -32.15
N GLU A 10 19.97 2.32 -31.17
CA GLU A 10 20.68 1.03 -31.30
C GLU A 10 19.95 0.07 -32.26
N GLU A 11 18.62 0.14 -32.36
CA GLU A 11 17.85 -0.59 -33.36
C GLU A 11 18.14 -0.10 -34.78
N GLU A 12 18.21 1.22 -35.00
CA GLU A 12 18.63 1.81 -36.29
C GLU A 12 20.04 1.35 -36.66
N ARG A 13 20.99 1.47 -35.73
CA ARG A 13 22.37 1.03 -35.93
C ARG A 13 22.47 -0.46 -36.28
N ARG A 14 21.71 -1.32 -35.61
CA ARG A 14 21.65 -2.76 -35.93
C ARG A 14 21.09 -2.98 -37.33
N ASN A 15 20.04 -2.26 -37.71
CA ASN A 15 19.44 -2.39 -39.04
C ASN A 15 20.41 -1.98 -40.16
N GLU A 16 21.19 -0.91 -39.96
CA GLU A 16 22.25 -0.52 -40.89
C GLU A 16 23.33 -1.61 -41.02
N GLN A 17 23.74 -2.23 -39.90
CA GLN A 17 24.69 -3.36 -39.92
C GLN A 17 24.14 -4.57 -40.67
N GLU A 18 22.87 -4.94 -40.44
CA GLU A 18 22.21 -6.03 -41.17
C GLU A 18 22.11 -5.74 -42.66
N GLN A 19 21.85 -4.49 -43.04
CA GLN A 19 21.81 -4.07 -44.44
C GLN A 19 23.17 -4.28 -45.12
N LEU A 20 24.26 -3.82 -44.48
CA LEU A 20 25.61 -3.99 -44.99
C LEU A 20 25.99 -5.47 -45.16
N ILE A 21 25.59 -6.32 -44.21
CA ILE A 21 25.83 -7.77 -44.28
C ILE A 21 25.07 -8.44 -45.42
N ARG A 22 23.87 -7.96 -45.76
CA ARG A 22 23.08 -8.50 -46.89
C ARG A 22 23.73 -8.21 -48.24
N ASP A 23 24.43 -7.09 -48.35
CA ASP A 23 25.05 -6.63 -49.59
C ASP A 23 26.50 -7.13 -49.77
N TYR A 24 27.08 -7.77 -48.74
CA TYR A 24 28.46 -8.28 -48.71
C TYR A 24 28.52 -9.81 -48.85
N ASP A 25 29.43 -10.34 -49.68
CA ASP A 25 29.68 -11.79 -49.75
C ASP A 25 30.59 -12.23 -48.60
N LEU A 26 30.01 -12.91 -47.63
CA LEU A 26 30.71 -13.36 -46.41
C LEU A 26 31.82 -14.39 -46.68
N TRP A 27 31.92 -14.94 -47.89
CA TRP A 27 32.94 -15.91 -48.27
C TRP A 27 34.19 -15.28 -48.89
N ASP A 28 34.19 -13.99 -49.21
CA ASP A 28 35.34 -13.31 -49.83
C ASP A 28 36.51 -13.14 -48.85
N ASP A 29 36.25 -12.63 -47.64
CA ASP A 29 37.24 -12.53 -46.55
C ASP A 29 36.66 -13.06 -45.24
N THR A 30 37.08 -14.26 -44.85
CA THR A 30 36.59 -14.91 -43.63
C THR A 30 36.99 -14.17 -42.35
N ALA A 31 38.10 -13.42 -42.35
CA ALA A 31 38.52 -12.65 -41.18
C ALA A 31 37.63 -11.40 -40.99
N GLU A 32 37.37 -10.68 -42.07
CA GLU A 32 36.44 -9.53 -42.08
C GLU A 32 35.01 -9.96 -41.73
N SER A 33 34.52 -11.04 -42.32
CA SER A 33 33.21 -11.63 -42.01
C SER A 33 33.03 -11.94 -40.53
N ASN A 34 34.03 -12.55 -39.89
CA ASN A 34 33.97 -12.87 -38.47
C ASN A 34 33.90 -11.61 -37.60
N GLU A 35 34.61 -10.55 -37.96
CA GLU A 35 34.56 -9.28 -37.25
C GLU A 35 33.18 -8.60 -37.38
N VAL A 36 32.63 -8.58 -38.60
CA VAL A 36 31.31 -8.00 -38.87
C VAL A 36 30.21 -8.77 -38.13
N LEU A 37 30.25 -10.11 -38.15
CA LEU A 37 29.31 -10.95 -37.41
C LEU A 37 29.44 -10.79 -35.90
N ALA A 38 30.67 -10.61 -35.37
CA ALA A 38 30.87 -10.33 -33.95
C ALA A 38 30.25 -8.99 -33.54
N LYS A 39 30.43 -7.94 -34.34
CA LYS A 39 29.81 -6.61 -34.12
C LYS A 39 28.28 -6.69 -34.14
N LEU A 40 27.70 -7.48 -35.05
CA LEU A 40 26.26 -7.71 -35.10
C LEU A 40 25.77 -8.48 -33.85
N ALA A 41 26.51 -9.51 -33.42
CA ALA A 41 26.16 -10.26 -32.22
C ALA A 41 26.16 -9.36 -30.97
N ASP A 42 27.13 -8.45 -30.86
CA ASP A 42 27.18 -7.48 -29.77
C ASP A 42 26.03 -6.45 -29.84
N SER A 43 25.67 -5.96 -31.03
CA SER A 43 24.53 -5.02 -31.16
C SER A 43 23.19 -5.68 -30.84
N VAL A 44 22.98 -6.94 -31.24
CA VAL A 44 21.80 -7.74 -30.85
C VAL A 44 21.69 -7.83 -29.32
N ARG A 45 22.80 -8.13 -28.63
CA ARG A 45 22.81 -8.22 -27.16
C ARG A 45 22.45 -6.89 -26.49
N VAL A 46 22.92 -5.77 -27.04
CA VAL A 46 22.61 -4.42 -26.52
C VAL A 46 21.13 -4.11 -26.71
N VAL A 47 20.58 -4.34 -27.90
CA VAL A 47 19.15 -4.13 -28.20
C VAL A 47 18.28 -4.98 -27.28
N ASP A 48 18.60 -6.26 -27.08
CA ASP A 48 17.86 -7.14 -26.18
C ASP A 48 17.88 -6.63 -24.73
N ALA A 49 19.05 -6.22 -24.23
CA ALA A 49 19.17 -5.65 -22.89
C ALA A 49 18.36 -4.36 -22.73
N LEU A 50 18.31 -3.50 -23.75
CA LEU A 50 17.53 -2.26 -23.75
C LEU A 50 16.02 -2.53 -23.81
N ARG A 51 15.59 -3.55 -24.56
CA ARG A 51 14.18 -4.00 -24.59
C ARG A 51 13.74 -4.52 -23.24
N ASP A 52 14.56 -5.36 -22.60
CA ASP A 52 14.31 -5.88 -21.25
C ASP A 52 14.21 -4.75 -20.21
N LEU A 53 15.13 -3.79 -20.25
CA LEU A 53 15.09 -2.63 -19.37
C LEU A 53 13.81 -1.81 -19.58
N THR A 54 13.43 -1.57 -20.83
CA THR A 54 12.23 -0.83 -21.19
C THR A 54 10.96 -1.54 -20.71
N TYR A 55 10.91 -2.87 -20.84
CA TYR A 55 9.82 -3.68 -20.33
C TYR A 55 9.70 -3.58 -18.81
N LYS A 56 10.81 -3.80 -18.09
CA LYS A 56 10.85 -3.69 -16.60
C LYS A 56 10.47 -2.30 -16.11
N ALA A 57 10.88 -1.24 -16.80
CA ALA A 57 10.49 0.12 -16.45
C ALA A 57 8.99 0.38 -16.64
N LYS A 58 8.39 -0.16 -17.72
CA LYS A 58 6.94 -0.10 -17.94
C LYS A 58 6.17 -0.87 -16.87
N GLU A 59 6.64 -2.06 -16.52
CA GLU A 59 6.07 -2.89 -15.45
C GLU A 59 6.12 -2.16 -14.10
N ALA A 60 7.28 -1.62 -13.72
CA ALA A 60 7.43 -0.86 -12.48
C ALA A 60 6.50 0.37 -12.41
N LYS A 61 6.30 1.06 -13.54
CA LYS A 61 5.34 2.16 -13.63
C LYS A 61 3.90 1.68 -13.38
N LEU A 62 3.50 0.56 -13.98
CA LEU A 62 2.17 -0.02 -13.78
C LEU A 62 1.95 -0.47 -12.33
N ILE A 63 2.95 -1.10 -11.71
CA ILE A 63 2.91 -1.48 -10.29
C ILE A 63 2.74 -0.23 -9.41
N THR A 64 3.44 0.85 -9.70
CA THR A 64 3.34 2.11 -8.93
C THR A 64 1.94 2.72 -9.07
N GLN A 65 1.39 2.78 -10.29
CA GLN A 65 0.03 3.25 -10.53
C GLN A 65 -1.02 2.39 -9.81
N LEU A 66 -0.82 1.07 -9.81
CA LEU A 66 -1.67 0.14 -9.08
C LEU A 66 -1.61 0.41 -7.57
N ALA A 67 -0.40 0.55 -7.01
CA ALA A 67 -0.19 0.86 -5.60
C ALA A 67 -0.82 2.20 -5.20
N GLU A 68 -0.78 3.22 -6.06
CA GLU A 68 -1.43 4.51 -5.85
C GLU A 68 -2.96 4.38 -5.80
N ILE A 69 -3.57 3.60 -6.70
CA ILE A 69 -5.03 3.37 -6.72
C ILE A 69 -5.49 2.62 -5.46
N TYR A 70 -4.73 1.63 -5.01
CA TYR A 70 -5.03 0.85 -3.82
C TYR A 70 -4.48 1.47 -2.52
N ALA A 71 -3.89 2.67 -2.58
CA ALA A 71 -3.43 3.37 -1.41
C ALA A 71 -4.64 3.76 -0.53
N ILE A 72 -4.92 2.91 0.45
CA ILE A 72 -5.82 3.19 1.55
C ILE A 72 -5.31 4.48 2.22
N ASN A 73 -6.05 5.58 2.07
CA ASN A 73 -5.70 6.84 2.73
C ASN A 73 -5.96 6.68 4.23
N TYR A 74 -4.95 6.18 4.94
CA TYR A 74 -5.01 5.93 6.38
C TYR A 74 -5.43 7.18 7.16
N GLY A 75 -5.05 8.37 6.68
CA GLY A 75 -5.50 9.64 7.24
C GLY A 75 -7.01 9.88 7.09
N LEU A 76 -7.59 9.52 5.95
CA LEU A 76 -9.04 9.60 5.72
C LEU A 76 -9.79 8.56 6.56
N PHE A 77 -9.30 7.33 6.63
CA PHE A 77 -9.88 6.30 7.51
C PHE A 77 -9.83 6.70 8.98
N ARG A 78 -8.71 7.26 9.44
CA ARG A 78 -8.58 7.76 10.80
C ARG A 78 -9.57 8.90 11.08
N LYS A 79 -9.72 9.85 10.15
CA LYS A 79 -10.73 10.92 10.27
C LYS A 79 -12.16 10.39 10.33
N ALA A 80 -12.50 9.40 9.49
CA ALA A 80 -13.81 8.76 9.51
C ALA A 80 -14.05 8.00 10.83
N TYR A 81 -13.01 7.31 11.35
CA TYR A 81 -13.06 6.63 12.63
C TYR A 81 -13.30 7.63 13.78
N ASP A 82 -12.50 8.69 13.88
CA ASP A 82 -12.64 9.71 14.92
C ASP A 82 -14.05 10.36 14.88
N ALA A 83 -14.56 10.67 13.68
CA ALA A 83 -15.91 11.19 13.50
C ALA A 83 -16.99 10.20 13.99
N SER A 84 -16.82 8.90 13.74
CA SER A 84 -17.76 7.88 14.23
C SER A 84 -17.73 7.72 15.76
N LEU A 85 -16.55 7.86 16.37
CA LEU A 85 -16.39 7.85 17.82
C LEU A 85 -17.10 9.05 18.45
N ASP A 86 -16.94 10.24 17.87
CA ASP A 86 -17.60 11.45 18.36
C ASP A 86 -19.12 11.40 18.18
N MET A 87 -19.61 10.86 17.06
CA MET A 87 -21.04 10.59 16.86
C MET A 87 -21.60 9.66 17.93
N SER A 88 -20.87 8.60 18.28
CA SER A 88 -21.26 7.64 19.34
C SER A 88 -21.36 8.31 20.72
N LYS A 89 -20.41 9.18 21.07
CA LYS A 89 -20.47 9.96 22.33
C LYS A 89 -21.70 10.85 22.39
N ILE A 90 -22.05 11.52 21.28
CA ILE A 90 -23.22 12.39 21.21
C ILE A 90 -24.50 11.56 21.35
N LEU A 91 -24.59 10.42 20.66
CA LEU A 91 -25.73 9.53 20.75
C LEU A 91 -25.92 9.00 22.18
N ASN A 92 -24.85 8.55 22.83
CA ASN A 92 -24.90 8.09 24.21
C ASN A 92 -25.41 9.17 25.18
N LYS A 93 -24.95 10.42 25.03
CA LYS A 93 -25.47 11.54 25.83
C LYS A 93 -26.96 11.77 25.60
N TYR A 94 -27.40 11.69 24.36
CA TYR A 94 -28.82 11.81 24.02
C TYR A 94 -29.67 10.67 24.61
N GLU A 95 -29.19 9.43 24.55
CA GLU A 95 -29.86 8.28 25.15
C GLU A 95 -29.97 8.41 26.67
N ILE A 96 -28.87 8.78 27.34
CA ILE A 96 -28.87 9.05 28.78
C ILE A 96 -29.87 10.17 29.13
N SER A 97 -29.94 11.24 28.33
CA SER A 97 -30.92 12.33 28.56
C SER A 97 -32.39 11.87 28.42
N LYS A 98 -32.66 10.79 27.69
CA LYS A 98 -34.00 10.20 27.62
C LYS A 98 -34.35 9.40 28.86
N LEU A 99 -33.35 8.78 29.47
CA LEU A 99 -33.50 7.94 30.66
C LEU A 99 -33.59 8.79 31.93
N LEU A 100 -32.77 9.84 32.02
CA LEU A 100 -32.68 10.71 33.18
C LEU A 100 -33.70 11.86 33.12
N LYS A 101 -34.97 11.56 33.44
CA LYS A 101 -36.09 12.53 33.43
C LYS A 101 -36.74 12.73 34.80
N GLY A 102 -36.36 11.93 35.78
CA GLY A 102 -36.85 11.99 37.14
C GLY A 102 -36.34 13.23 37.89
N PRO A 103 -37.09 13.70 38.89
CA PRO A 103 -36.76 14.92 39.65
C PRO A 103 -35.42 14.85 40.40
N TYR A 104 -34.88 13.64 40.62
CA TYR A 104 -33.66 13.38 41.37
C TYR A 104 -32.57 12.69 40.51
N ASP A 105 -32.76 12.55 39.21
CA ASP A 105 -31.84 11.79 38.35
C ASP A 105 -30.47 12.49 38.16
N MET A 106 -30.40 13.79 38.45
CA MET A 106 -29.15 14.55 38.50
C MET A 106 -28.57 14.67 39.92
N GLU A 107 -29.32 14.25 40.93
CA GLU A 107 -28.87 14.23 42.32
C GLU A 107 -28.19 12.88 42.56
N GLY A 108 -26.87 12.89 42.75
CA GLY A 108 -26.08 11.67 42.87
C GLY A 108 -26.69 10.67 43.85
N ALA A 109 -26.75 9.39 43.46
CA ALA A 109 -27.37 8.36 44.28
C ALA A 109 -26.49 8.02 45.51
N LEU A 110 -27.09 8.00 46.70
CA LEU A 110 -26.47 7.42 47.90
C LEU A 110 -26.76 5.91 47.92
N ILE A 111 -25.71 5.09 47.79
CA ILE A 111 -25.86 3.63 47.61
C ILE A 111 -25.35 2.85 48.83
N ILE A 112 -26.23 1.96 49.31
CA ILE A 112 -26.13 0.88 50.32
C ILE A 112 -25.65 1.23 51.74
N LYS A 113 -26.51 0.91 52.72
CA LYS A 113 -26.14 0.60 54.11
C LYS A 113 -26.45 -0.89 54.37
N ALA A 114 -25.54 -1.61 55.02
CA ALA A 114 -25.77 -2.98 55.46
C ALA A 114 -26.95 -3.05 56.44
N GLY A 115 -27.86 -4.02 56.25
CA GLY A 115 -29.15 -4.09 56.93
C GLY A 115 -29.21 -5.02 58.15
N GLY A 116 -28.21 -5.88 58.36
CA GLY A 116 -28.20 -6.85 59.47
C GLY A 116 -26.81 -7.02 60.08
N THR A 117 -26.78 -7.43 61.35
CA THR A 117 -25.57 -7.54 62.19
C THR A 117 -24.87 -8.90 62.05
N GLY A 118 -24.80 -9.45 60.83
CA GLY A 118 -24.29 -10.80 60.57
C GLY A 118 -23.06 -10.84 59.66
N TYR A 119 -22.06 -11.65 60.02
CA TYR A 119 -20.84 -11.93 59.25
C TYR A 119 -21.03 -12.24 57.74
N PRO A 120 -22.06 -12.96 57.26
CA PRO A 120 -22.22 -13.19 55.82
C PRO A 120 -22.66 -11.94 55.03
N GLU A 121 -23.30 -10.97 55.67
CA GLU A 121 -23.83 -9.78 55.00
C GLU A 121 -22.74 -8.73 54.76
N GLU A 122 -21.79 -8.59 55.70
CA GLU A 122 -20.63 -7.70 55.54
C GLU A 122 -19.71 -8.15 54.38
N PHE A 123 -19.55 -9.46 54.20
CA PHE A 123 -18.78 -10.04 53.09
C PHE A 123 -19.44 -9.77 51.73
N ILE A 124 -20.78 -9.87 51.66
CA ILE A 124 -21.55 -9.54 50.44
C ILE A 124 -21.40 -8.05 50.12
N VAL A 125 -21.46 -7.17 51.11
CA VAL A 125 -21.26 -5.72 50.89
C VAL A 125 -19.83 -5.42 50.40
N CYS A 126 -18.80 -6.04 50.97
CA CYS A 126 -17.42 -5.87 50.51
C CYS A 126 -17.23 -6.34 49.07
N THR A 127 -17.87 -7.47 48.72
CA THR A 127 -17.87 -8.01 47.35
C THR A 127 -18.56 -7.06 46.37
N ILE A 128 -19.72 -6.49 46.72
CA ILE A 128 -20.46 -5.52 45.89
C ILE A 128 -19.67 -4.22 45.71
N LEU A 129 -18.94 -3.79 46.73
CA LEU A 129 -18.12 -2.58 46.70
C LEU A 129 -16.74 -2.79 46.04
N GLY A 130 -16.41 -4.01 45.62
CA GLY A 130 -15.11 -4.33 45.03
C GLY A 130 -13.92 -4.10 45.96
N ARG A 131 -14.15 -4.10 47.28
CA ARG A 131 -13.11 -3.97 48.31
C ARG A 131 -12.81 -5.38 48.84
N ASN A 132 -11.72 -5.97 48.36
CA ASN A 132 -11.10 -7.16 48.98
C ASN A 132 -10.05 -6.73 49.99
#